data_AF-A0A7J2R6Y8-F1
#
_entry.id   AF-A0A7J2R6Y8-F1
#
_cell.length_a   1.000
_cell.length_b   1.000
_cell.length_c   1.000
_cell.angle_alpha   90.00
_cell.angle_beta   90.00
_cell.angle_gamma   90.00
#
_symmetry.space_group_name_H-M   'P 1'
#
loop_
_entity.id
_entity.type
_entity.pdbx_description
1 polymer ?
#
loop_
_entity_poly.entity_id
_entity_poly.type
_entity_poly.pdbx_seq_one_letter_code
_entity_poly.pdbx_strand_id
1 'polypeptide(L)'
;MKIIKTAKYIEAFTLDKRTKQQIGSELRSQGLDGNGRFRESDEGVSIMWGILAKYGLVIEDVMSKDLFRGERGHRTFRIRKSAPSEDPFNPGEEVGNSMIVYTWQELMPGKFEILAYIS
;
A
#
# COMPACT_ATOMS: atom_id res chain seq x y z
N MET A 1 -2.09 -36.34 29.97
CA MET A 1 -2.65 -35.66 28.77
C MET A 1 -1.88 -34.34 28.58
N LYS A 2 -0.89 -34.30 27.66
CA LYS A 2 -0.11 -33.09 27.38
C LYS A 2 -0.86 -32.25 26.36
N ILE A 3 -1.35 -31.08 26.78
CA ILE A 3 -1.93 -30.08 25.88
C ILE A 3 -0.75 -29.39 25.22
N ILE A 4 -0.45 -29.75 23.96
CA ILE A 4 0.50 -29.02 23.14
C ILE A 4 -0.23 -27.75 22.67
N LYS A 5 0.00 -26.62 23.35
CA LYS A 5 -0.37 -25.31 22.85
C LYS A 5 0.62 -24.93 21.75
N THR A 6 0.37 -25.38 20.52
CA THR A 6 1.09 -24.87 19.35
C THR A 6 0.54 -23.49 19.01
N ALA A 7 0.95 -22.46 19.76
CA ALA A 7 0.85 -21.09 19.29
C ALA A 7 1.83 -20.97 18.12
N LYS A 8 1.35 -21.25 16.90
CA LYS A 8 2.10 -21.02 15.67
C LYS A 8 2.15 -19.50 15.50
N TYR A 9 3.23 -18.88 15.97
CA TYR A 9 3.54 -17.51 15.59
C TYR A 9 3.61 -17.52 14.06
N ILE A 10 2.63 -16.91 13.39
CA ILE A 10 2.77 -16.58 11.98
C ILE A 10 3.82 -15.48 11.98
N GLU A 11 5.07 -15.83 11.69
CA GLU A 11 6.12 -14.84 11.50
C GLU A 11 5.67 -13.94 10.35
N ALA A 12 5.38 -12.68 10.66
CA ALA A 12 5.01 -11.72 9.63
C ALA A 12 6.17 -11.57 8.64
N PHE A 13 5.85 -11.55 7.36
CA PHE A 13 6.84 -11.35 6.30
C PHE A 13 7.53 -9.99 6.53
N THR A 14 8.84 -9.95 6.33
CA THR A 14 9.62 -8.72 6.49
C THR A 14 10.11 -8.27 5.12
N LEU A 15 9.75 -7.06 4.72
CA LEU A 15 10.25 -6.45 3.51
C LEU A 15 11.69 -5.97 3.73
N ASP A 16 12.60 -6.40 2.87
CA ASP A 16 13.99 -6.02 2.96
C ASP A 16 14.20 -4.54 2.56
N LYS A 17 15.31 -3.96 3.04
CA LYS A 17 15.63 -2.55 2.83
C LYS A 17 15.77 -2.19 1.35
N ARG A 18 16.31 -3.07 0.52
CA ARG A 18 16.51 -2.80 -0.92
C ARG A 18 15.16 -2.72 -1.62
N THR A 19 14.26 -3.65 -1.33
CA THR A 19 12.90 -3.64 -1.90
C THR A 19 12.13 -2.39 -1.49
N LYS A 20 12.20 -1.98 -0.21
CA LYS A 20 11.61 -0.70 0.26
C LYS A 20 12.13 0.50 -0.53
N GLN A 21 13.45 0.56 -0.75
CA GLN A 21 14.08 1.64 -1.51
C GLN A 21 13.65 1.67 -2.98
N GLN A 22 13.52 0.50 -3.60
CA GLN A 22 13.07 0.37 -5.00
C GLN A 22 11.61 0.82 -5.15
N ILE A 23 10.71 0.35 -4.29
CA ILE A 23 9.31 0.81 -4.24
C ILE A 23 9.26 2.33 -4.05
N GLY A 24 9.98 2.85 -3.07
CA GLY A 24 10.04 4.29 -2.82
C GLY A 24 10.57 5.08 -4.01
N SER A 25 11.53 4.54 -4.76
CA SER A 25 12.03 5.18 -5.98
C SER A 25 11.01 5.18 -7.11
N GLU A 26 10.25 4.10 -7.29
CA GLU A 26 9.19 4.04 -8.30
C GLU A 26 8.01 4.95 -7.97
N LEU A 27 7.61 5.04 -6.70
CA LEU A 27 6.55 5.97 -6.28
C LEU A 27 6.94 7.42 -6.65
N ARG A 28 8.19 7.83 -6.33
CA ARG A 28 8.68 9.16 -6.69
C ARG A 28 8.76 9.38 -8.20
N SER A 29 9.19 8.39 -8.98
CA SER A 29 9.28 8.53 -10.44
C SER A 29 7.91 8.67 -11.11
N GLN A 30 6.84 8.24 -10.46
CA GLN A 30 5.45 8.45 -10.89
C GLN A 30 4.83 9.74 -10.33
N GLY A 31 5.60 10.57 -9.62
CA GLY A 31 5.13 11.84 -9.06
C GLY A 31 4.34 11.71 -7.75
N LEU A 32 4.37 10.54 -7.09
CA LEU A 32 3.75 10.33 -5.76
C LEU A 32 4.65 10.83 -4.63
N ASP A 33 5.35 11.93 -4.84
CA ASP A 33 6.30 12.55 -3.92
C ASP A 33 5.90 13.98 -3.53
N GLY A 34 4.67 14.37 -3.88
CA GLY A 34 4.18 15.75 -3.77
C GLY A 34 4.48 16.62 -5.01
N ASN A 35 5.21 16.13 -6.01
CA ASN A 35 5.50 16.93 -7.21
C ASN A 35 4.59 16.59 -8.40
N GLY A 36 3.96 15.41 -8.39
CA GLY A 36 2.97 15.01 -9.38
C GLY A 36 1.70 15.88 -9.33
N ARG A 37 0.98 15.91 -10.45
CA ARG A 37 -0.32 16.59 -10.57
C ARG A 37 -1.32 15.60 -11.14
N PHE A 38 -2.35 15.32 -10.35
CA PHE A 38 -3.37 14.31 -10.64
C PHE A 38 -4.73 14.99 -10.79
N ARG A 39 -5.64 14.41 -11.58
CA ARG A 39 -6.99 14.97 -11.78
C ARG A 39 -7.94 14.57 -10.66
N GLU A 40 -7.73 13.39 -10.10
CA GLU A 40 -8.49 12.85 -8.98
C GLU A 40 -7.53 12.30 -7.91
N SER A 41 -7.99 12.27 -6.66
CA SER A 41 -7.24 11.71 -5.53
C SER A 41 -7.07 10.19 -5.61
N ASP A 42 -7.87 9.48 -6.42
CA ASP A 42 -7.81 8.03 -6.63
C ASP A 42 -6.87 7.59 -7.79
N GLU A 43 -6.43 8.52 -8.65
CA GLU A 43 -5.43 8.22 -9.68
C GLU A 43 -4.11 7.77 -9.05
N GLY A 44 -3.67 8.45 -7.98
CA GLY A 44 -2.46 8.09 -7.26
C GLY A 44 -2.53 6.73 -6.60
N VAL A 45 -3.72 6.31 -6.17
CA VAL A 45 -3.95 4.96 -5.61
C VAL A 45 -3.74 3.88 -6.66
N SER A 46 -4.28 4.09 -7.86
CA SER A 46 -4.17 3.13 -8.96
C SER A 46 -2.70 2.91 -9.37
N ILE A 47 -1.92 3.99 -9.41
CA ILE A 47 -0.48 3.94 -9.68
C ILE A 47 0.26 3.19 -8.57
N MET A 48 -0.01 3.55 -7.31
CA MET A 48 0.57 2.91 -6.13
C MET A 48 0.32 1.39 -6.13
N TRP A 49 -0.92 0.95 -6.41
CA TRP A 49 -1.25 -0.47 -6.55
C TRP A 49 -0.48 -1.16 -7.66
N GLY A 50 -0.39 -0.52 -8.84
CA GLY A 50 0.37 -1.04 -9.96
C GLY A 50 1.85 -1.25 -9.60
N ILE A 51 2.44 -0.35 -8.80
CA ILE A 51 3.81 -0.49 -8.30
C ILE A 51 3.90 -1.67 -7.32
N LEU A 52 3.05 -1.71 -6.28
CA LEU A 52 3.08 -2.78 -5.27
C LEU A 52 2.92 -4.17 -5.89
N ALA A 53 2.04 -4.31 -6.88
CA ALA A 53 1.80 -5.56 -7.57
C ALA A 53 3.06 -6.12 -8.27
N LYS A 54 3.95 -5.25 -8.80
CA LYS A 54 5.24 -5.68 -9.39
C LYS A 54 6.15 -6.37 -8.39
N TYR A 55 6.00 -6.04 -7.10
CA TYR A 55 6.78 -6.62 -6.00
C TYR A 55 6.03 -7.76 -5.30
N GLY A 56 4.91 -8.22 -5.86
CA GLY A 56 4.08 -9.26 -5.24
C GLY A 56 3.44 -8.80 -3.94
N LEU A 57 3.06 -7.52 -3.85
CA LEU A 57 2.42 -6.91 -2.69
C LEU A 57 1.00 -6.43 -3.05
N VAL A 58 0.10 -6.54 -2.08
CA VAL A 58 -1.29 -6.07 -2.16
C VAL A 58 -1.66 -5.29 -0.90
N ILE A 59 -2.65 -4.41 -1.00
CA ILE A 59 -3.23 -3.71 0.15
C ILE A 59 -4.29 -4.62 0.79
N GLU A 60 -4.27 -4.75 2.12
CA GLU A 60 -5.24 -5.55 2.87
C GLU A 60 -6.61 -4.85 3.00
N ASP A 61 -6.61 -3.53 3.04
CA ASP A 61 -7.79 -2.74 3.35
C ASP A 61 -8.81 -2.73 2.20
N VAL A 62 -10.08 -2.95 2.54
CA VAL A 62 -11.19 -2.77 1.59
C VAL A 62 -11.34 -1.28 1.29
N MET A 63 -11.15 -0.93 0.02
CA MET A 63 -11.16 0.46 -0.41
C MET A 63 -12.51 0.85 -1.01
N SER A 64 -13.20 1.81 -0.39
CA SER A 64 -14.35 2.48 -1.01
C SER A 64 -13.92 3.81 -1.63
N LYS A 65 -14.54 4.21 -2.74
CA LYS A 65 -14.25 5.52 -3.38
C LYS A 65 -14.47 6.69 -2.41
N ASP A 66 -15.34 6.50 -1.42
CA ASP A 66 -15.65 7.49 -0.40
C ASP A 66 -14.46 7.79 0.53
N LEU A 67 -13.47 6.88 0.62
CA LEU A 67 -12.28 7.06 1.45
C LEU A 67 -11.40 8.24 1.00
N PHE A 68 -11.44 8.59 -0.27
CA PHE A 68 -10.59 9.61 -0.91
C PHE A 68 -11.35 10.90 -1.25
N ARG A 69 -12.59 11.04 -0.78
CA ARG A 69 -13.38 12.26 -0.99
C ARG A 69 -12.80 13.43 -0.20
N GLY A 70 -12.95 14.61 -0.78
CA GLY A 70 -12.57 15.89 -0.18
C GLY A 70 -11.22 16.41 -0.65
N GLU A 71 -11.00 17.70 -0.39
CA GLU A 71 -9.85 18.47 -0.85
C GLU A 71 -8.53 18.06 -0.17
N ARG A 72 -8.57 17.24 0.90
CA ARG A 72 -7.37 16.74 1.56
C ARG A 72 -7.65 15.50 2.37
N GLY A 73 -6.61 14.69 2.59
CA GLY A 73 -6.69 13.60 3.53
C GLY A 73 -5.41 12.79 3.62
N HIS A 74 -5.46 11.81 4.51
CA HIS A 74 -4.35 10.96 4.87
C HIS A 74 -4.85 9.56 5.23
N ARG A 75 -4.16 8.54 4.74
CA ARG A 75 -4.44 7.13 5.00
C ARG A 75 -3.15 6.36 5.12
N THR A 76 -3.24 5.29 5.89
CA THR A 76 -2.17 4.31 6.04
C THR A 76 -2.76 2.96 5.70
N PHE A 77 -2.10 2.24 4.82
CA PHE A 77 -2.54 0.95 4.31
C PHE A 77 -1.62 -0.16 4.78
N ARG A 78 -2.20 -1.21 5.34
CA ARG A 78 -1.47 -2.46 5.58
C ARG A 78 -1.22 -3.16 4.26
N ILE A 79 -0.05 -3.78 4.14
CA ILE A 79 0.34 -4.50 2.94
C ILE A 79 0.58 -5.98 3.26
N ARG A 80 0.28 -6.82 2.28
CA ARG A 80 0.43 -8.27 2.33
C ARG A 80 1.15 -8.76 1.10
N LYS A 81 1.76 -9.94 1.19
CA LYS A 81 2.26 -10.65 0.03
C LYS A 81 1.09 -11.23 -0.77
N SER A 82 1.11 -11.08 -2.09
CA SER A 82 0.14 -11.73 -2.97
C SER A 82 0.25 -13.25 -2.80
N ALA A 83 -0.86 -13.90 -2.45
CA ALA A 83 -0.90 -15.36 -2.35
C ALA A 83 -0.83 -16.01 -3.76
N PRO A 84 -0.15 -17.15 -3.91
CA PRO A 84 -0.26 -17.96 -5.13
C PRO A 84 -1.70 -18.42 -5.36
N SER A 85 -2.11 -18.56 -6.63
CA SER A 85 -3.49 -18.78 -7.08
C SER A 85 -4.12 -20.13 -6.70
N GLU A 86 -3.44 -20.99 -5.94
CA GLU A 86 -3.94 -22.33 -5.62
C GLU A 86 -5.04 -22.32 -4.55
N ASP A 87 -5.08 -21.28 -3.70
CA ASP A 87 -6.19 -21.03 -2.78
C ASP A 87 -6.68 -19.57 -2.89
N PRO A 88 -7.83 -19.33 -3.55
CA PRO A 88 -8.36 -17.98 -3.74
C PRO A 88 -8.84 -17.32 -2.44
N PHE A 89 -8.92 -18.06 -1.33
CA PHE A 89 -9.31 -17.55 -0.02
C PHE A 89 -8.13 -17.32 0.92
N ASN A 90 -6.90 -17.65 0.50
CA ASN A 90 -5.71 -17.34 1.26
C ASN A 90 -5.42 -15.84 1.17
N PRO A 91 -5.53 -15.09 2.28
CA PRO A 91 -5.35 -13.65 2.26
C PRO A 91 -3.86 -13.25 2.12
N GLY A 92 -2.93 -14.21 2.01
CA GLY A 92 -1.50 -13.99 1.93
C GLY A 92 -0.85 -13.71 3.30
N GLU A 93 0.48 -13.60 3.31
CA GLU A 93 1.26 -13.28 4.51
C GLU A 93 1.28 -11.76 4.75
N GLU A 94 1.01 -11.32 5.97
CA GLU A 94 1.10 -9.91 6.36
C GLU A 94 2.55 -9.43 6.41
N VAL A 95 2.80 -8.22 5.91
CA VAL A 95 4.12 -7.58 6.02
C VAL A 95 4.19 -6.81 7.33
N GLY A 96 4.93 -7.34 8.31
CA GLY A 96 4.90 -6.82 9.68
C GLY A 96 5.73 -5.55 9.90
N ASN A 97 6.68 -5.25 9.02
CA ASN A 97 7.64 -4.16 9.19
C ASN A 97 7.41 -2.98 8.24
N SER A 98 6.27 -2.94 7.54
CA SER A 98 5.98 -1.92 6.54
C SER A 98 4.48 -1.67 6.35
N MET A 99 4.17 -0.43 6.01
CA MET A 99 2.86 0.05 5.60
C MET A 99 3.06 1.12 4.53
N ILE A 100 2.00 1.39 3.77
CA ILE A 100 2.01 2.51 2.83
C ILE A 100 1.29 3.69 3.45
N VAL A 101 1.97 4.82 3.50
CA VAL A 101 1.37 6.10 3.88
C VAL A 101 0.98 6.83 2.60
N TYR A 102 -0.25 7.32 2.55
CA TYR A 102 -0.85 8.00 1.41
C TYR A 102 -1.52 9.30 1.86
N THR A 103 -1.12 10.42 1.28
CA THR A 103 -1.64 11.75 1.58
C THR A 103 -2.02 12.43 0.27
N TRP A 104 -3.13 13.16 0.26
CA TRP A 104 -3.55 13.96 -0.88
C TRP A 104 -3.99 15.36 -0.44
N GLN A 105 -3.83 16.31 -1.36
CA GLN A 105 -4.31 17.67 -1.22
C GLN A 105 -4.68 18.24 -2.60
N GLU A 106 -5.86 18.85 -2.71
CA GLU A 106 -6.28 19.64 -3.86
C GLU A 106 -5.61 21.01 -3.80
N LEU A 107 -4.82 21.33 -4.82
CA LEU A 107 -4.12 22.61 -4.91
C LEU A 107 -4.99 23.67 -5.60
N MET A 108 -5.84 23.23 -6.53
CA MET A 108 -6.84 24.01 -7.24
C MET A 108 -7.93 23.05 -7.75
N PRO A 109 -9.14 23.54 -8.06
CA PRO A 109 -10.24 22.67 -8.49
C PRO A 109 -9.82 21.67 -9.59
N GLY A 110 -9.91 20.37 -9.28
CA GLY A 110 -9.54 19.27 -10.17
C GLY A 110 -8.05 19.03 -10.34
N LYS A 111 -7.19 19.55 -9.45
CA LYS A 111 -5.75 19.24 -9.41
C LYS A 111 -5.29 18.87 -8.02
N PHE A 112 -4.87 17.62 -7.89
CA PHE A 112 -4.39 17.03 -6.66
C PHE A 112 -2.88 16.86 -6.68
N GLU A 113 -2.28 17.17 -5.53
CA GLU A 113 -0.97 16.75 -5.12
C GLU A 113 -1.10 15.51 -4.25
N ILE A 114 -0.25 14.52 -4.50
CA ILE A 114 -0.32 13.21 -3.84
C ILE A 114 1.09 12.81 -3.40
N LEU A 115 1.20 12.36 -2.16
CA LEU A 115 2.41 11.81 -1.57
C LEU A 115 2.13 10.37 -1.11
N ALA A 116 2.92 9.42 -1.58
CA ALA A 116 2.89 8.04 -1.14
C ALA A 116 4.30 7.54 -0.80
N TYR A 117 4.46 6.87 0.33
CA TYR A 117 5.72 6.24 0.70
C TYR A 117 5.53 4.98 1.53
N ILE A 118 6.50 4.07 1.44
CA ILE A 118 6.58 2.88 2.27
C ILE A 118 7.42 3.17 3.51
N SER A 119 6.90 2.84 4.70
CA SER A 119 7.64 2.94 5.97
C SER A 119 8.47 1.69 6.28
#